data_AF-A0A852PDF2-F1
#
_entry.id   AF-A0A852PDF2-F1
#
_cell.length_a   1.000
_cell.length_b   1.000
_cell.length_c   1.000
_cell.angle_alpha   90.00
_cell.angle_beta   90.00
_cell.angle_gamma   90.00
#
_symmetry.space_group_name_H-M   'P 1'
#
loop_
_entity.id
_entity.type
_entity.pdbx_description
1 polymer ?
#
loop_
_entity_poly.entity_id
_entity_poly.type
_entity_poly.pdbx_seq_one_letter_code
_entity_poly.pdbx_strand_id
1 'polypeptide(L)'
;GQSLGYGFVNYVEAGDADRAIGALNGLKLQTKTIKVSYARPSSASIRDANLYVSGLPKAMGQKEMEQLFSQYGRIITSRILVDQVTG
;
A
#
# COMPACT_ATOMS: atom_id res chain seq x y z
N GLY A 1 6.33 -24.22 3.67
CA GLY A 1 5.98 -23.00 2.92
C GLY A 1 6.01 -21.84 3.86
N GLN A 2 6.76 -20.79 3.53
CA GLN A 2 6.77 -19.54 4.31
C GLN A 2 5.71 -18.58 3.76
N SER A 3 5.08 -17.81 4.63
CA SER A 3 4.08 -16.81 4.22
C SER A 3 4.74 -15.67 3.44
N LEU A 4 4.09 -15.24 2.36
CA LEU A 4 4.51 -14.07 1.57
C LEU A 4 4.02 -12.74 2.15
N GLY A 5 3.28 -12.77 3.27
CA GLY A 5 2.82 -11.57 3.97
C GLY A 5 1.57 -10.91 3.40
N TYR A 6 0.87 -11.55 2.45
CA TYR A 6 -0.41 -11.11 1.91
C TYR A 6 -1.32 -12.31 1.60
N GLY A 7 -2.60 -12.04 1.35
CA GLY A 7 -3.60 -13.04 0.97
C GLY A 7 -4.80 -12.41 0.28
N PHE A 8 -5.68 -13.25 -0.26
CA PHE A 8 -6.91 -12.82 -0.93
C PHE A 8 -8.11 -13.42 -0.21
N VAL A 9 -9.16 -12.62 -0.06
CA VAL A 9 -10.44 -13.04 0.51
C VAL A 9 -11.52 -12.69 -0.51
N ASN A 10 -12.31 -13.69 -0.91
CA ASN A 10 -13.45 -13.49 -1.78
C ASN A 10 -14.74 -13.62 -0.95
N TYR A 11 -15.48 -12.51 -0.83
CA TYR A 11 -16.78 -12.50 -0.16
C TYR A 11 -17.88 -12.87 -1.14
N VAL A 12 -18.98 -13.43 -0.63
CA VAL A 12 -20.17 -13.72 -1.44
C VAL A 12 -20.90 -12.41 -1.77
N GLU A 13 -21.06 -11.53 -0.78
CA GLU A 13 -21.73 -10.24 -0.93
C GLU A 13 -20.71 -9.10 -1.01
N ALA A 14 -20.95 -8.15 -1.93
CA ALA A 14 -20.12 -6.95 -2.03
C ALA A 14 -20.13 -6.12 -0.73
N GLY A 15 -21.28 -6.07 -0.05
CA GLY A 15 -21.42 -5.35 1.22
C GLY A 15 -20.56 -5.91 2.35
N ASP A 16 -20.27 -7.22 2.34
CA ASP A 16 -19.32 -7.81 3.29
C ASP A 16 -17.89 -7.33 3.04
N ALA A 17 -17.50 -7.20 1.77
CA ALA A 17 -16.18 -6.69 1.40
C ALA A 17 -16.01 -5.23 1.83
N ASP A 18 -17.03 -4.39 1.63
CA ASP A 18 -17.03 -3.00 2.12
C ASP A 18 -16.89 -2.93 3.64
N ARG A 19 -17.67 -3.75 4.37
CA ARG A 19 -17.60 -3.84 5.84
C ARG A 19 -16.21 -4.29 6.31
N ALA A 20 -15.62 -5.28 5.65
CA ALA A 20 -14.29 -5.78 5.97
C ALA A 20 -13.21 -4.70 5.76
N ILE A 21 -13.28 -3.95 4.65
CA ILE A 21 -12.36 -2.82 4.41
C ILE A 21 -12.53 -1.76 5.51
N GLY A 22 -13.76 -1.37 5.84
CA GLY A 22 -14.03 -0.35 6.85
C GLY A 22 -13.59 -0.77 8.26
N ALA A 23 -13.74 -2.05 8.62
CA ALA A 23 -13.45 -2.54 9.98
C ALA A 23 -12.00 -2.99 10.18
N LEU A 24 -11.34 -3.53 9.14
CA LEU A 24 -10.06 -4.24 9.29
C LEU A 24 -8.88 -3.49 8.67
N ASN A 25 -9.11 -2.56 7.75
CA ASN A 25 -8.02 -1.78 7.17
C ASN A 25 -7.37 -0.90 8.24
N GLY A 26 -6.05 -1.01 8.41
CA GLY A 26 -5.31 -0.29 9.43
C GLY A 26 -5.25 -0.99 10.79
N LEU A 27 -5.83 -2.19 10.95
CA LEU A 27 -5.74 -2.95 12.19
C LEU A 27 -4.27 -3.32 12.49
N LYS A 28 -3.85 -3.12 13.74
CA LYS A 28 -2.50 -3.51 14.19
C LYS A 28 -2.52 -4.94 14.71
N LEU A 29 -1.83 -5.84 14.00
CA LEU A 29 -1.61 -7.23 14.39
C LEU A 29 -0.13 -7.41 14.70
N GLN A 30 0.19 -7.61 15.99
CA GLN A 30 1.56 -7.71 16.48
C GLN A 30 2.41 -6.48 16.05
N THR A 31 3.40 -6.69 15.20
CA THR A 31 4.31 -5.65 14.67
C THR A 31 3.87 -5.10 13.32
N LYS A 32 2.75 -5.57 12.76
CA LYS A 32 2.27 -5.19 11.42
C LYS A 32 0.92 -4.49 11.48
N THR A 33 0.83 -3.36 10.81
CA THR A 33 -0.46 -2.73 10.46
C THR A 33 -0.93 -3.33 9.14
N ILE A 34 -2.07 -4.01 9.14
CA ILE A 34 -2.58 -4.65 7.92
C ILE A 34 -3.30 -3.63 7.02
N LYS A 35 -3.23 -3.85 5.71
CA LYS A 35 -3.98 -3.09 4.71
C LYS A 35 -5.02 -4.01 4.09
N VAL A 36 -6.28 -3.58 4.11
CA VAL A 36 -7.39 -4.28 3.47
C VAL A 36 -7.94 -3.37 2.36
N SER A 37 -7.95 -3.87 1.13
CA SER A 37 -8.38 -3.12 -0.05
C SER A 37 -8.84 -4.08 -1.14
N TYR A 38 -9.66 -3.58 -2.07
CA TYR A 38 -10.08 -4.37 -3.23
C TYR A 38 -8.89 -4.88 -4.05
N ALA A 39 -8.95 -6.17 -4.38
CA ALA A 39 -8.03 -6.79 -5.30
C ALA A 39 -8.27 -6.22 -6.70
N ARG A 40 -7.19 -5.83 -7.38
CA ARG A 40 -7.25 -5.48 -8.81
C ARG A 40 -7.22 -6.76 -9.63
N PRO A 41 -7.87 -6.79 -10.81
CA PRO A 41 -7.75 -7.91 -11.73
C PRO A 41 -6.28 -8.27 -11.96
N SER A 42 -5.95 -9.56 -11.81
CA SER A 42 -4.59 -10.04 -12.05
C SER A 42 -4.25 -9.85 -13.52
N SER A 43 -3.36 -8.91 -13.82
CA SER A 43 -2.83 -8.70 -15.15
C SER A 43 -1.29 -8.70 -15.12
N ALA A 44 -0.66 -9.07 -16.24
CA ALA A 44 0.78 -8.92 -16.36
C ALA A 44 1.21 -7.45 -16.22
N SER A 45 0.34 -6.51 -16.63
CA SER A 45 0.59 -5.06 -16.56
C SER A 45 0.65 -4.47 -15.14
N ILE A 46 0.27 -5.23 -14.11
CA ILE A 46 0.42 -4.79 -12.71
C ILE A 46 1.63 -5.41 -12.00
N ARG A 47 2.33 -6.34 -12.67
CA ARG A 47 3.59 -6.91 -12.18
C ARG A 47 4.70 -5.91 -12.54
N ASP A 48 5.65 -5.71 -11.63
CA ASP A 48 6.81 -4.82 -11.81
C ASP A 48 6.52 -3.30 -11.79
N ALA A 49 5.46 -2.88 -11.11
CA ALA A 49 5.12 -1.46 -10.92
C ALA A 49 5.68 -0.83 -9.61
N ASN A 50 6.59 -1.51 -8.91
CA ASN A 50 7.15 -1.00 -7.65
C ASN A 50 8.49 -0.29 -7.89
N LEU A 51 8.59 0.98 -7.47
CA LEU A 51 9.76 1.82 -7.72
C LEU A 51 10.49 2.11 -6.41
N TYR A 52 11.81 1.99 -6.42
CA TYR A 52 12.68 2.53 -5.37
C TYR A 52 13.27 3.86 -5.84
N VAL A 53 13.02 4.93 -5.10
CA VAL A 53 13.43 6.30 -5.45
C VAL A 53 14.39 6.80 -4.37
N SER A 54 15.57 7.25 -4.79
CA SER A 54 16.59 7.84 -3.92
C SER A 54 16.89 9.29 -4.31
N GLY A 55 17.54 10.05 -3.41
CA GLY A 55 17.89 11.45 -3.67
C GLY A 55 16.73 12.44 -3.52
N LEU A 56 15.62 12.05 -2.89
CA LEU A 56 14.54 12.97 -2.55
C LEU A 56 15.03 13.99 -1.50
N PRO A 57 14.61 15.26 -1.58
CA PRO A 57 14.89 16.26 -0.55
C PRO A 57 14.42 15.76 0.82
N LYS A 58 15.23 15.94 1.87
CA LYS A 58 14.88 15.49 3.24
C LYS A 58 13.60 16.13 3.79
N ALA A 59 13.26 17.32 3.31
CA ALA A 59 12.04 18.05 3.68
C ALA A 59 10.79 17.55 2.92
N MET A 60 10.94 16.71 1.89
CA MET A 60 9.83 16.23 1.08
C MET A 60 8.95 15.26 1.88
N GLY A 61 7.67 15.60 2.01
CA GLY A 61 6.68 14.78 2.70
C GLY A 61 6.00 13.75 1.78
N GLN A 62 5.31 12.78 2.40
CA GLN A 62 4.56 11.73 1.69
C GLN A 62 3.60 12.30 0.64
N LYS A 63 2.85 13.36 1.00
CA LYS A 63 1.87 14.02 0.13
C LYS A 63 2.51 14.69 -1.09
N GLU A 64 3.66 15.32 -0.91
CA GLU A 64 4.39 16.00 -1.99
C GLU A 64 4.97 14.98 -2.96
N MET A 65 5.53 13.88 -2.45
CA MET A 65 5.95 12.74 -3.26
C MET A 65 4.77 12.15 -4.05
N GLU A 66 3.62 11.95 -3.41
CA GLU A 66 2.43 11.45 -4.10
C GLU A 66 1.96 12.42 -5.20
N GLN A 67 1.94 13.71 -4.94
CA GLN A 67 1.59 14.73 -5.93
C GLN A 67 2.56 14.67 -7.13
N LEU A 68 3.86 14.61 -6.87
CA LEU A 68 4.89 14.54 -7.91
C LEU A 68 4.74 13.32 -8.82
N PHE A 69 4.47 12.13 -8.24
CA PHE A 69 4.37 10.89 -9.02
C PHE A 69 2.97 10.65 -9.59
N SER A 70 1.93 11.28 -9.05
CA SER A 70 0.54 11.10 -9.50
C SER A 70 0.31 11.49 -10.97
N GLN A 71 1.14 12.40 -11.51
CA GLN A 71 1.08 12.80 -12.92
C GLN A 71 1.43 11.65 -13.89
N TYR A 72 2.17 10.64 -13.43
CA TYR A 72 2.59 9.49 -14.24
C TYR A 72 1.65 8.28 -14.09
N GLY A 73 0.68 8.35 -13.17
CA GLY A 73 -0.31 7.32 -12.97
C GLY A 73 -0.85 7.21 -11.56
N ARG A 74 -1.79 6.29 -11.37
CA ARG A 74 -2.40 6.05 -10.05
C ARG A 74 -1.42 5.34 -9.13
N ILE A 75 -1.06 6.00 -8.04
CA ILE A 75 -0.24 5.45 -6.96
C ILE A 75 -1.08 4.46 -6.13
N ILE A 76 -0.56 3.25 -5.92
CA ILE A 76 -1.21 2.20 -5.11
C ILE A 76 -0.72 2.23 -3.66
N THR A 77 0.58 2.45 -3.49
CA THR A 77 1.27 2.59 -2.22
C THR A 77 2.44 3.54 -2.42
N SER A 78 2.67 4.39 -1.43
CA SER A 78 3.85 5.23 -1.34
C SER A 78 4.41 5.04 0.08
N ARG A 79 5.74 5.15 0.25
CA ARG A 79 6.38 5.16 1.56
C ARG A 79 7.68 5.93 1.48
N ILE A 80 7.84 6.95 2.32
CA ILE A 80 9.13 7.59 2.53
C ILE A 80 9.84 6.86 3.68
N LEU A 81 11.07 6.43 3.41
CA LEU A 81 11.94 5.85 4.44
C LEU A 81 12.58 7.00 5.21
N VAL A 82 12.32 7.04 6.52
CA VAL A 82 12.89 8.03 7.44
C VAL A 82 13.89 7.33 8.34
N ASP A 83 15.00 8.01 8.64
CA ASP A 83 16.01 7.51 9.56
C ASP A 83 15.42 7.40 10.98
N GLN A 84 15.59 6.26 11.64
CA GLN A 84 14.97 5.99 12.95
C GLN A 84 15.69 6.67 14.12
N VAL A 85 16.90 7.22 13.90
CA VAL A 85 17.74 7.83 14.94
C VAL A 85 17.68 9.36 14.84
N THR A 86 17.57 9.89 13.62
CA THR A 86 17.63 11.33 13.33
C THR A 86 16.33 11.90 12.74
N GLY A 87 15.31 11.06 12.57
CA GLY A 87 13.99 11.42 12.03
C GLY A 87 13.08 12.11 13.03
#